data_AF-A0A9X3YIZ8-F1
#
_entry.id   AF-A0A9X3YIZ8-F1
#
_cell.length_a   1.000
_cell.length_b   1.000
_cell.length_c   1.000
_cell.angle_alpha   90.00
_cell.angle_beta   90.00
_cell.angle_gamma   90.00
#
_symmetry.space_group_name_H-M   'P 1'
#
loop_
_entity.id
_entity.type
_entity.pdbx_description
1 polymer ?
#
loop_
_entity_poly.entity_id
_entity_poly.type
_entity_poly.pdbx_seq_one_letter_code
_entity_poly.pdbx_strand_id
1 'polypeptide(L)'
;MSLRRLIKNAALCLLALGASGCVGLVNKASQRFADNLGTAILNENDPGTVRDGVPSYLLLLDAMIEGNPDDAGKLLSASKLYGSYAGGFVAEPVRAKRLALRAYDYARRATCIRAKSFCDVLAQPFDPFSAELAKIEAKDLDVLAGLGAAWAGRIQQDSGDWNAIADLPKVEALYERILALDPNYDGGSAYMVLGVLNSLRPAQYGGKPEVGKQNFEKAIALSDGKNLMAKTLYAQYYARLVFDQELHDRLLNEVVAAAPEAPKLTLMNVLAQERAKALLASGKDYF
;
A
#
# COMPACT_ATOMS: atom_id res chain seq x y z
N MET A 1 -57.64 -7.08 17.04
CA MET A 1 -56.47 -6.18 17.23
C MET A 1 -56.86 -4.80 16.72
N SER A 2 -56.87 -3.74 17.55
CA SER A 2 -57.43 -2.44 17.13
C SER A 2 -56.56 -1.77 16.05
N LEU A 3 -57.20 -1.17 15.04
CA LEU A 3 -56.55 -0.44 13.93
C LEU A 3 -55.48 0.56 14.42
N ARG A 4 -55.70 1.16 15.60
CA ARG A 4 -54.75 2.05 16.28
C ARG A 4 -53.45 1.38 16.72
N ARG A 5 -53.46 0.09 17.10
CA ARG A 5 -52.22 -0.65 17.43
C ARG A 5 -51.42 -1.00 16.17
N LEU A 6 -52.08 -1.31 15.06
CA LEU A 6 -51.43 -1.57 13.77
C LEU A 6 -50.71 -0.31 13.23
N ILE A 7 -51.37 0.85 13.29
CA ILE A 7 -50.77 2.13 12.86
C ILE A 7 -49.57 2.51 13.74
N LYS A 8 -49.67 2.34 15.06
CA LYS A 8 -48.55 2.60 15.98
C LYS A 8 -47.35 1.68 15.73
N ASN A 9 -47.58 0.39 15.50
CA ASN A 9 -46.52 -0.56 15.22
C ASN A 9 -45.87 -0.30 13.85
N ALA A 10 -46.65 0.06 12.83
CA ALA A 10 -46.13 0.44 11.52
C ALA A 10 -45.28 1.72 11.57
N ALA A 11 -45.73 2.74 12.33
CA ALA A 11 -44.95 3.96 12.54
C ALA A 11 -43.65 3.70 13.30
N LEU A 12 -43.66 2.83 14.30
CA LEU A 12 -42.46 2.44 15.06
C LEU A 12 -41.47 1.66 14.18
N CYS A 13 -41.95 0.76 13.31
CA CYS A 13 -41.13 0.06 12.33
C CYS A 13 -40.53 1.03 11.29
N LEU A 14 -41.30 1.99 10.77
CA LEU A 14 -40.79 3.00 9.83
C LEU A 14 -39.72 3.91 10.47
N LEU A 15 -39.90 4.30 11.74
CA LEU A 15 -38.91 5.07 12.50
C LEU A 15 -37.62 4.27 12.74
N ALA A 16 -37.74 2.97 13.06
CA ALA A 16 -36.58 2.09 13.23
C ALA A 16 -35.82 1.88 11.90
N LEU A 17 -36.54 1.69 10.79
CA LEU A 17 -35.98 1.58 9.43
C LEU A 17 -35.29 2.89 8.99
N GLY A 18 -35.89 4.04 9.31
CA GLY A 18 -35.31 5.37 9.04
C GLY A 18 -34.00 5.63 9.81
N ALA A 19 -33.92 5.21 11.07
CA ALA A 19 -32.72 5.37 11.88
C ALA A 19 -31.54 4.52 11.39
N SER A 20 -31.79 3.27 10.95
CA SER A 20 -30.75 2.42 10.34
C SER A 20 -30.28 2.91 8.97
N GLY A 21 -31.15 3.58 8.20
CA GLY A 21 -30.82 4.11 6.88
C GLY A 21 -29.83 5.29 6.93
N CYS A 22 -29.96 6.18 7.94
CA CYS A 22 -29.08 7.34 8.10
C CYS A 22 -27.62 6.94 8.41
N VAL A 23 -27.42 5.91 9.25
CA VAL A 23 -26.07 5.43 9.61
C VAL A 23 -25.35 4.87 8.38
N GLY A 24 -26.04 4.05 7.57
CA GLY A 24 -25.47 3.52 6.33
C GLY A 24 -25.13 4.62 5.31
N LEU A 25 -25.94 5.67 5.23
CA LEU A 25 -25.73 6.79 4.32
C LEU A 25 -24.53 7.67 4.73
N VAL A 26 -24.41 7.97 6.03
CA VAL A 26 -23.27 8.73 6.59
C VAL A 26 -21.96 7.97 6.42
N ASN A 27 -21.95 6.66 6.68
CA ASN A 27 -20.74 5.84 6.48
C ASN A 27 -20.30 5.80 5.01
N LYS A 28 -21.23 5.65 4.06
CA LYS A 28 -20.91 5.69 2.62
C LYS A 28 -20.41 7.06 2.16
N ALA A 29 -21.02 8.15 2.64
CA ALA A 29 -20.58 9.50 2.32
C ALA A 29 -19.17 9.77 2.86
N SER A 30 -18.91 9.35 4.09
CA SER A 30 -17.60 9.42 4.75
C SER A 30 -16.54 8.61 3.99
N GLN A 31 -16.83 7.37 3.58
CA GLN A 31 -15.91 6.56 2.79
C GLN A 31 -15.61 7.21 1.44
N ARG A 32 -16.65 7.67 0.72
CA ARG A 32 -16.49 8.35 -0.57
C ARG A 32 -15.63 9.61 -0.45
N PHE A 33 -15.78 10.38 0.62
CA PHE A 33 -14.92 11.52 0.89
C PHE A 33 -13.45 11.08 1.05
N ALA A 34 -13.18 10.04 1.84
CA ALA A 34 -11.83 9.51 2.01
C ALA A 34 -11.22 9.01 0.69
N ASP A 35 -12.01 8.32 -0.14
CA ASP A 35 -11.57 7.81 -1.45
C ASP A 35 -11.27 8.96 -2.44
N ASN A 36 -12.14 9.98 -2.47
CA ASN A 36 -11.96 11.17 -3.31
C ASN A 36 -10.73 11.97 -2.87
N LEU A 37 -10.54 12.16 -1.57
CA LEU A 37 -9.37 12.83 -1.01
C LEU A 37 -8.09 12.06 -1.37
N GLY A 38 -8.08 10.73 -1.20
CA GLY A 38 -6.96 9.90 -1.62
C GLY A 38 -6.66 10.05 -3.11
N THR A 39 -7.70 10.11 -3.95
CA THR A 39 -7.54 10.36 -5.39
C THR A 39 -6.99 11.76 -5.67
N ALA A 40 -7.41 12.80 -4.95
CA ALA A 40 -6.88 14.15 -5.10
C ALA A 40 -5.38 14.19 -4.72
N ILE A 41 -5.01 13.60 -3.59
CA ILE A 41 -3.61 13.50 -3.15
C ILE A 41 -2.74 12.78 -4.19
N LEU A 42 -3.20 11.65 -4.72
CA LEU A 42 -2.43 10.88 -5.72
C LEU A 42 -2.24 11.62 -7.05
N ASN A 43 -3.11 12.57 -7.37
CA ASN A 43 -3.04 13.39 -8.57
C ASN A 43 -2.35 14.74 -8.35
N GLU A 44 -1.96 15.06 -7.11
CA GLU A 44 -1.26 16.30 -6.78
C GLU A 44 0.15 16.30 -7.39
N ASN A 45 0.54 17.42 -7.99
CA ASN A 45 1.84 17.59 -8.61
C ASN A 45 2.82 18.42 -7.76
N ASP A 46 2.35 19.00 -6.66
CA ASP A 46 3.20 19.62 -5.63
C ASP A 46 3.35 18.70 -4.39
N PRO A 47 4.48 17.96 -4.27
CA PRO A 47 4.76 17.16 -3.08
C PRO A 47 4.80 17.98 -1.79
N GLY A 48 5.11 19.28 -1.85
CA GLY A 48 5.14 20.16 -0.69
C GLY A 48 3.76 20.31 -0.05
N THR A 49 2.74 20.61 -0.85
CA THR A 49 1.34 20.68 -0.41
C THR A 49 0.88 19.37 0.24
N VAL A 50 1.22 18.22 -0.35
CA VAL A 50 0.87 16.91 0.21
C VAL A 50 1.58 16.68 1.54
N ARG A 51 2.89 16.93 1.59
CA ARG A 51 3.70 16.76 2.80
C ARG A 51 3.13 17.57 3.97
N ASP A 52 2.74 18.81 3.72
CA ASP A 52 2.34 19.72 4.77
C ASP A 52 0.85 19.54 5.13
N GLY A 53 0.02 19.06 4.20
CA GLY A 53 -1.43 18.86 4.40
C GLY A 53 -1.84 17.50 4.97
N VAL A 54 -1.20 16.40 4.54
CA VAL A 54 -1.57 15.03 4.94
C VAL A 54 -1.60 14.80 6.47
N PRO A 55 -0.69 15.38 7.29
CA PRO A 55 -0.72 15.20 8.74
C PRO A 55 -2.08 15.51 9.40
N SER A 56 -2.78 16.53 8.93
CA SER A 56 -4.11 16.88 9.45
C SER A 56 -5.15 15.82 9.13
N TYR A 57 -5.08 15.22 7.93
CA TYR A 57 -5.99 14.14 7.53
C TYR A 57 -5.70 12.82 8.24
N LEU A 58 -4.45 12.56 8.60
CA LEU A 58 -4.10 11.42 9.46
C LEU A 58 -4.85 11.49 10.80
N LEU A 59 -4.83 12.67 11.46
CA LEU A 59 -5.56 12.90 12.71
C LEU A 59 -7.08 12.80 12.54
N LEU A 60 -7.62 13.28 11.41
CA LEU A 60 -9.04 13.15 11.10
C LEU A 60 -9.45 11.68 10.96
N LEU A 61 -8.67 10.87 10.24
CA LEU A 61 -8.93 9.44 10.10
C LEU A 61 -8.86 8.72 11.45
N ASP A 62 -7.88 9.06 12.30
CA ASP A 62 -7.79 8.55 13.67
C ASP A 62 -9.08 8.87 14.47
N ALA A 63 -9.56 10.12 14.40
CA ALA A 63 -10.80 10.52 15.09
C ALA A 63 -12.04 9.78 14.56
N MET A 64 -12.11 9.53 13.25
CA MET A 64 -13.20 8.77 12.65
C MET A 64 -13.16 7.29 13.02
N ILE A 65 -11.96 6.71 13.15
CA ILE A 65 -11.75 5.34 13.63
C ILE A 65 -12.13 5.22 15.10
N GLU A 66 -11.83 6.22 15.93
CA GLU A 66 -12.26 6.24 17.33
C GLU A 66 -13.79 6.13 17.46
N GLY A 67 -14.53 6.81 16.55
CA GLY A 67 -15.99 6.73 16.51
C GLY A 67 -16.58 5.42 15.99
N ASN A 68 -15.82 4.64 15.20
CA ASN A 68 -16.20 3.30 14.76
C ASN A 68 -14.95 2.40 14.56
N PRO A 69 -14.44 1.77 15.63
CA PRO A 69 -13.16 1.07 15.61
C PRO A 69 -13.10 -0.18 14.71
N ASP A 70 -14.25 -0.72 14.35
CA ASP A 70 -14.39 -1.97 13.58
C ASP A 70 -14.76 -1.73 12.10
N ASP A 71 -14.63 -0.49 11.63
CA ASP A 71 -14.80 -0.16 10.21
C ASP A 71 -13.54 -0.52 9.41
N ALA A 72 -13.52 -1.71 8.82
CA ALA A 72 -12.41 -2.20 8.01
C ALA A 72 -12.05 -1.26 6.84
N GLY A 73 -13.02 -0.57 6.26
CA GLY A 73 -12.78 0.37 5.16
C GLY A 73 -11.98 1.59 5.63
N LYS A 74 -12.39 2.21 6.74
CA LYS A 74 -11.65 3.34 7.34
C LYS A 74 -10.26 2.93 7.82
N LEU A 75 -10.13 1.74 8.39
CA LEU A 75 -8.84 1.19 8.80
C LEU A 75 -7.89 1.01 7.61
N LEU A 76 -8.35 0.47 6.48
CA LEU A 76 -7.53 0.35 5.27
C LEU A 76 -7.15 1.73 4.69
N SER A 77 -8.08 2.68 4.65
CA SER A 77 -7.79 4.05 4.20
C SER A 77 -6.73 4.72 5.07
N ALA A 78 -6.84 4.61 6.40
CA ALA A 78 -5.85 5.12 7.33
C ALA A 78 -4.50 4.41 7.16
N SER A 79 -4.50 3.09 7.05
CA SER A 79 -3.28 2.31 6.79
C SER A 79 -2.54 2.80 5.54
N LYS A 80 -3.26 2.94 4.42
CA LYS A 80 -2.68 3.42 3.16
C LYS A 80 -2.10 4.84 3.31
N LEU A 81 -2.82 5.75 3.96
CA LEU A 81 -2.37 7.14 4.10
C LEU A 81 -1.17 7.27 5.05
N TYR A 82 -1.20 6.59 6.20
CA TYR A 82 -0.07 6.54 7.13
C TYR A 82 1.17 5.93 6.49
N GLY A 83 1.02 4.80 5.78
CA GLY A 83 2.14 4.10 5.14
C GLY A 83 2.76 4.93 4.02
N SER A 84 1.93 5.53 3.17
CA SER A 84 2.40 6.40 2.08
C SER A 84 3.10 7.65 2.62
N TYR A 85 2.55 8.27 3.66
CA TYR A 85 3.15 9.44 4.28
C TYR A 85 4.50 9.12 4.96
N ALA A 86 4.55 8.03 5.72
CA ALA A 86 5.76 7.57 6.39
C ALA A 86 6.89 7.29 5.39
N GLY A 87 6.60 6.60 4.28
CA GLY A 87 7.62 6.22 3.29
C GLY A 87 7.98 7.33 2.30
N GLY A 88 7.08 8.26 2.01
CA GLY A 88 7.28 9.29 1.00
C GLY A 88 7.78 10.64 1.53
N PHE A 89 7.48 10.98 2.78
CA PHE A 89 7.60 12.37 3.26
C PHE A 89 8.30 12.54 4.61
N VAL A 90 8.55 11.47 5.36
CA VAL A 90 9.12 11.56 6.71
C VAL A 90 10.58 11.15 6.69
N ALA A 91 11.48 12.13 6.89
CA ALA A 91 12.92 11.90 6.91
C ALA A 91 13.42 11.42 8.28
N GLU A 92 12.74 11.75 9.38
CA GLU A 92 13.18 11.41 10.73
C GLU A 92 12.92 9.91 11.03
N PRO A 93 13.95 9.07 11.21
CA PRO A 93 13.78 7.61 11.26
C PRO A 93 12.83 7.14 12.36
N VAL A 94 12.93 7.72 13.56
CA VAL A 94 12.06 7.37 14.70
C VAL A 94 10.59 7.69 14.40
N ARG A 95 10.33 8.79 13.68
CA ARG A 95 8.98 9.19 13.30
C ARG A 95 8.44 8.31 12.18
N ALA A 96 9.25 8.03 11.16
CA ALA A 96 8.88 7.16 10.04
C ALA A 96 8.50 5.75 10.53
N LYS A 97 9.32 5.14 11.40
CA LYS A 97 9.03 3.84 12.04
C LYS A 97 7.69 3.84 12.79
N ARG A 98 7.44 4.86 13.61
CA ARG A 98 6.18 4.98 14.39
C ARG A 98 4.95 5.04 13.49
N LEU A 99 5.03 5.82 12.41
CA LEU A 99 3.91 5.99 11.48
C LEU A 99 3.70 4.75 10.60
N ALA A 100 4.78 4.09 10.17
CA ALA A 100 4.70 2.82 9.44
C ALA A 100 4.14 1.69 10.32
N LEU A 101 4.50 1.63 11.60
CA LEU A 101 3.90 0.68 12.55
C LEU A 101 2.38 0.94 12.71
N ARG A 102 1.98 2.21 12.83
CA ARG A 102 0.55 2.56 12.90
C ARG A 102 -0.20 2.15 11.62
N ALA A 103 0.42 2.33 10.44
CA ALA A 103 -0.15 1.84 9.18
C ALA A 103 -0.37 0.33 9.20
N TYR A 104 0.64 -0.43 9.65
CA TYR A 104 0.56 -1.88 9.77
C TYR A 104 -0.52 -2.32 10.77
N ASP A 105 -0.64 -1.66 11.92
CA ASP A 105 -1.66 -1.97 12.91
C ASP A 105 -3.08 -1.78 12.37
N TYR A 106 -3.32 -0.72 11.60
CA TYR A 106 -4.61 -0.50 10.96
C TYR A 106 -4.94 -1.57 9.90
N ALA A 107 -3.98 -1.93 9.04
CA ALA A 107 -4.20 -3.01 8.07
C ALA A 107 -4.43 -4.37 8.76
N ARG A 108 -3.68 -4.66 9.84
CA ARG A 108 -3.88 -5.86 10.65
C ARG A 108 -5.28 -5.90 11.25
N ARG A 109 -5.75 -4.80 11.85
CA ARG A 109 -7.12 -4.71 12.39
C ARG A 109 -8.18 -4.94 11.31
N ALA A 110 -8.03 -4.32 10.14
CA ALA A 110 -8.93 -4.56 9.00
C ALA A 110 -8.93 -6.04 8.57
N THR A 111 -7.76 -6.67 8.56
CA THR A 111 -7.60 -8.11 8.29
C THR A 111 -8.33 -8.95 9.31
N CYS A 112 -8.25 -8.62 10.59
CA CYS A 112 -8.93 -9.37 11.66
C CYS A 112 -10.47 -9.25 11.60
N ILE A 113 -10.99 -8.17 11.02
CA ILE A 113 -12.43 -7.98 10.82
C ILE A 113 -12.92 -8.80 9.61
N ARG A 114 -12.19 -8.79 8.49
CA ARG A 114 -12.65 -9.35 7.21
C ARG A 114 -12.18 -10.78 6.93
N ALA A 115 -11.01 -11.15 7.42
CA ALA A 115 -10.36 -12.44 7.18
C ALA A 115 -9.85 -13.03 8.51
N LYS A 116 -10.79 -13.34 9.42
CA LYS A 116 -10.48 -13.77 10.79
C LYS A 116 -9.50 -14.95 10.87
N SER A 117 -9.72 -16.01 10.08
CA SER A 117 -8.84 -17.19 10.08
C SER A 117 -7.40 -16.83 9.65
N PHE A 118 -7.27 -15.89 8.71
CA PHE A 118 -5.98 -15.41 8.27
C PHE A 118 -5.31 -14.49 9.31
N CYS A 119 -6.09 -13.66 10.00
CA CYS A 119 -5.59 -12.86 11.13
C CYS A 119 -4.97 -13.74 12.23
N ASP A 120 -5.57 -14.88 12.54
CA ASP A 120 -5.11 -15.80 13.58
C ASP A 120 -3.70 -16.38 13.29
N VAL A 121 -3.28 -16.38 12.01
CA VAL A 121 -1.98 -16.91 11.58
C VAL A 121 -0.94 -15.85 11.22
N LEU A 122 -1.23 -14.55 11.30
CA LEU A 122 -0.27 -13.50 10.91
C LEU A 122 1.05 -13.59 11.70
N ALA A 123 0.95 -13.86 13.00
CA ALA A 123 2.11 -14.01 13.89
C ALA A 123 2.70 -15.42 13.90
N GLN A 124 2.09 -16.39 13.21
CA GLN A 124 2.57 -17.76 13.17
C GLN A 124 3.78 -17.91 12.22
N PRO A 125 4.52 -19.03 12.27
CA PRO A 125 5.56 -19.34 11.30
C PRO A 125 5.05 -19.38 9.84
N PHE A 126 5.97 -19.44 8.88
CA PHE A 126 5.65 -19.34 7.45
C PHE A 126 4.65 -20.40 6.97
N ASP A 127 4.79 -21.67 7.36
CA ASP A 127 3.94 -22.76 6.87
C ASP A 127 2.45 -22.60 7.24
N PRO A 128 2.05 -22.41 8.50
CA PRO A 128 0.65 -22.16 8.84
C PRO A 128 0.12 -20.85 8.24
N PHE A 129 0.96 -19.83 8.12
CA PHE A 129 0.61 -18.58 7.44
C PHE A 129 0.29 -18.81 5.96
N SER A 130 1.16 -19.50 5.23
CA SER A 130 1.03 -19.80 3.80
C SER A 130 -0.20 -20.66 3.52
N ALA A 131 -0.48 -21.64 4.39
CA ALA A 131 -1.64 -22.52 4.26
C ALA A 131 -2.98 -21.77 4.35
N GLU A 132 -3.12 -20.79 5.25
CA GLU A 132 -4.32 -19.95 5.31
C GLU A 132 -4.35 -18.90 4.20
N LEU A 133 -3.21 -18.33 3.85
CA LEU A 133 -3.10 -17.37 2.75
C LEU A 133 -3.62 -17.94 1.42
N ALA A 134 -3.33 -19.22 1.15
CA ALA A 134 -3.81 -19.92 -0.04
C ALA A 134 -5.35 -19.99 -0.13
N LYS A 135 -6.07 -19.83 0.99
CA LYS A 135 -7.53 -19.85 1.06
C LYS A 135 -8.17 -18.47 0.85
N ILE A 136 -7.39 -17.38 0.89
CA ILE A 136 -7.89 -16.01 0.69
C ILE A 136 -8.46 -15.84 -0.71
N GLU A 137 -9.69 -15.35 -0.85
CA GLU A 137 -10.37 -15.19 -2.13
C GLU A 137 -10.31 -13.75 -2.66
N ALA A 138 -10.71 -13.54 -3.92
CA ALA A 138 -10.69 -12.22 -4.57
C ALA A 138 -11.50 -11.14 -3.82
N LYS A 139 -12.53 -11.54 -3.04
CA LYS A 139 -13.33 -10.62 -2.23
C LYS A 139 -12.55 -9.93 -1.10
N ASP A 140 -11.40 -10.49 -0.71
CA ASP A 140 -10.54 -10.00 0.36
C ASP A 140 -9.23 -9.40 -0.18
N LEU A 141 -9.15 -9.20 -1.51
CA LEU A 141 -7.96 -8.69 -2.20
C LEU A 141 -7.53 -7.31 -1.69
N ASP A 142 -8.47 -6.43 -1.37
CA ASP A 142 -8.20 -5.08 -0.87
C ASP A 142 -7.56 -5.10 0.53
N VAL A 143 -8.04 -5.98 1.40
CA VAL A 143 -7.44 -6.25 2.72
C VAL A 143 -6.04 -6.83 2.56
N LEU A 144 -5.87 -7.80 1.66
CA LEU A 144 -4.60 -8.45 1.43
C LEU A 144 -3.54 -7.47 0.91
N ALA A 145 -3.91 -6.63 -0.04
CA ALA A 145 -3.04 -5.59 -0.58
C ALA A 145 -2.72 -4.49 0.44
N GLY A 146 -3.71 -4.05 1.23
CA GLY A 146 -3.47 -3.10 2.32
C GLY A 146 -2.49 -3.63 3.35
N LEU A 147 -2.64 -4.90 3.74
CA LEU A 147 -1.71 -5.59 4.65
C LEU A 147 -0.32 -5.73 4.03
N GLY A 148 -0.21 -6.22 2.79
CA GLY A 148 1.06 -6.38 2.11
C GLY A 148 1.84 -5.08 1.97
N ALA A 149 1.16 -3.98 1.60
CA ALA A 149 1.78 -2.65 1.50
C ALA A 149 2.26 -2.13 2.86
N ALA A 150 1.42 -2.22 3.89
CA ALA A 150 1.76 -1.72 5.22
C ALA A 150 2.86 -2.56 5.89
N TRP A 151 2.87 -3.88 5.68
CA TRP A 151 3.91 -4.77 6.21
C TRP A 151 5.25 -4.51 5.53
N ALA A 152 5.27 -4.41 4.19
CA ALA A 152 6.47 -4.04 3.46
C ALA A 152 7.01 -2.66 3.91
N GLY A 153 6.13 -1.67 4.06
CA GLY A 153 6.49 -0.35 4.57
C GLY A 153 7.06 -0.37 5.98
N ARG A 154 6.48 -1.16 6.89
CA ARG A 154 7.01 -1.35 8.25
C ARG A 154 8.43 -1.91 8.23
N ILE A 155 8.68 -2.95 7.43
CA ILE A 155 10.00 -3.56 7.31
C ILE A 155 11.00 -2.57 6.70
N GLN A 156 10.59 -1.83 5.66
CA GLN A 156 11.44 -0.84 5.00
C GLN A 156 11.89 0.27 5.96
N GLN A 157 10.96 0.79 6.78
CA GLN A 157 11.28 1.85 7.74
C GLN A 157 12.06 1.35 8.97
N ASP A 158 12.03 0.04 9.24
CA ASP A 158 12.77 -0.60 10.33
C ASP A 158 13.78 -1.64 9.84
N SER A 159 14.57 -1.28 8.82
CA SER A 159 15.52 -2.18 8.15
C SER A 159 16.68 -2.68 9.02
N GLY A 160 16.74 -2.27 10.30
CA GLY A 160 17.70 -2.76 11.29
C GLY A 160 17.11 -3.81 12.26
N ASP A 161 15.80 -4.02 12.24
CA ASP A 161 15.13 -5.04 13.07
C ASP A 161 15.13 -6.38 12.33
N TRP A 162 15.99 -7.30 12.79
CA TRP A 162 16.08 -8.66 12.26
C TRP A 162 14.77 -9.44 12.37
N ASN A 163 13.92 -9.15 13.36
CA ASN A 163 12.61 -9.80 13.47
C ASN A 163 11.65 -9.31 12.38
N ALA A 164 11.69 -8.02 12.03
CA ALA A 164 10.93 -7.49 10.91
C ALA A 164 11.42 -8.08 9.57
N ILE A 165 12.74 -8.20 9.39
CA ILE A 165 13.34 -8.81 8.19
C ILE A 165 12.93 -10.27 8.03
N ALA A 166 12.77 -11.02 9.13
CA ALA A 166 12.36 -12.42 9.10
C ALA A 166 10.95 -12.64 8.50
N ASP A 167 10.11 -11.61 8.45
CA ASP A 167 8.78 -11.66 7.83
C ASP A 167 8.82 -11.45 6.30
N LEU A 168 9.96 -11.09 5.68
CA LEU A 168 10.04 -10.86 4.24
C LEU A 168 9.45 -12.00 3.38
N PRO A 169 9.68 -13.30 3.67
CA PRO A 169 9.05 -14.38 2.91
C PRO A 169 7.51 -14.37 2.99
N LYS A 170 6.93 -13.95 4.12
CA LYS A 170 5.46 -13.80 4.23
C LYS A 170 4.97 -12.66 3.36
N VAL A 171 5.71 -11.56 3.30
CA VAL A 171 5.37 -10.42 2.43
C VAL A 171 5.48 -10.81 0.96
N GLU A 172 6.51 -11.55 0.56
CA GLU A 172 6.63 -12.11 -0.80
C GLU A 172 5.40 -12.98 -1.14
N ALA A 173 5.06 -13.93 -0.27
CA ALA A 173 3.88 -14.80 -0.46
C ALA A 173 2.56 -14.00 -0.53
N LEU A 174 2.40 -12.91 0.23
CA LEU A 174 1.24 -12.02 0.13
C LEU A 174 1.09 -11.46 -1.28
N TYR A 175 2.18 -10.94 -1.87
CA TYR A 175 2.15 -10.37 -3.21
C TYR A 175 2.00 -11.43 -4.30
N GLU A 176 2.58 -12.61 -4.13
CA GLU A 176 2.31 -13.75 -5.01
C GLU A 176 0.82 -14.13 -4.99
N ARG A 177 0.19 -14.14 -3.81
CA ARG A 177 -1.26 -14.39 -3.70
C ARG A 177 -2.09 -13.27 -4.35
N ILE A 178 -1.70 -12.01 -4.19
CA ILE A 178 -2.34 -10.88 -4.86
C ILE A 178 -2.32 -11.09 -6.39
N LEU A 179 -1.16 -11.44 -6.95
CA LEU A 179 -1.04 -11.69 -8.39
C LEU A 179 -1.78 -12.94 -8.86
N ALA A 180 -1.88 -13.97 -8.02
CA ALA A 180 -2.68 -15.15 -8.33
C ALA A 180 -4.19 -14.85 -8.37
N LEU A 181 -4.65 -13.84 -7.62
CA LEU A 181 -6.04 -13.39 -7.60
C LEU A 181 -6.33 -12.36 -8.69
N ASP A 182 -5.41 -11.42 -8.93
CA ASP A 182 -5.48 -10.41 -9.97
C ASP A 182 -4.08 -10.12 -10.54
N PRO A 183 -3.73 -10.70 -11.70
CA PRO A 183 -2.44 -10.47 -12.35
C PRO A 183 -2.22 -9.01 -12.78
N ASN A 184 -3.27 -8.20 -12.89
CA ASN A 184 -3.16 -6.80 -13.32
C ASN A 184 -3.33 -5.82 -12.15
N TYR A 185 -3.29 -6.33 -10.91
CA TYR A 185 -3.60 -5.57 -9.71
C TYR A 185 -2.89 -4.21 -9.70
N ASP A 186 -3.72 -3.15 -9.58
CA ASP A 186 -3.28 -1.75 -9.42
C ASP A 186 -2.20 -1.33 -10.44
N GLY A 187 -2.42 -1.71 -11.71
CA GLY A 187 -1.53 -1.34 -12.82
C GLY A 187 -0.15 -2.00 -12.75
N GLY A 188 -0.04 -3.17 -12.11
CA GLY A 188 1.21 -3.90 -11.94
C GLY A 188 2.02 -3.51 -10.71
N SER A 189 1.44 -2.81 -9.73
CA SER A 189 2.17 -2.40 -8.52
C SER A 189 2.64 -3.59 -7.68
N ALA A 190 1.90 -4.71 -7.66
CA ALA A 190 2.33 -5.94 -7.01
C ALA A 190 3.62 -6.53 -7.62
N TYR A 191 3.75 -6.49 -8.95
CA TYR A 191 4.99 -6.85 -9.63
C TYR A 191 6.13 -5.91 -9.26
N MET A 192 5.90 -4.60 -9.16
CA MET A 192 6.92 -3.66 -8.72
C MET A 192 7.47 -3.99 -7.32
N VAL A 193 6.59 -4.38 -6.38
CA VAL A 193 7.02 -4.78 -5.03
C VAL A 193 7.80 -6.09 -5.05
N LEU A 194 7.34 -7.12 -5.78
CA LEU A 194 8.10 -8.36 -5.94
C LEU A 194 9.45 -8.13 -6.62
N GLY A 195 9.52 -7.19 -7.56
CA GLY A 195 10.76 -6.72 -8.17
C GLY A 195 11.78 -6.27 -7.12
N VAL A 196 11.34 -5.42 -6.19
CA VAL A 196 12.18 -4.98 -5.06
C VAL A 196 12.58 -6.18 -4.19
N LEU A 197 11.62 -6.99 -3.73
CA LEU A 197 11.87 -8.10 -2.80
C LEU A 197 12.87 -9.12 -3.37
N ASN A 198 12.70 -9.50 -4.64
CA ASN A 198 13.59 -10.45 -5.31
C ASN A 198 14.96 -9.85 -5.70
N SER A 199 15.12 -8.53 -5.59
CA SER A 199 16.37 -7.80 -5.80
C SER A 199 16.99 -7.25 -4.50
N LEU A 200 16.55 -7.71 -3.31
CA LEU A 200 17.20 -7.33 -2.04
C LEU A 200 18.50 -8.09 -1.77
N ARG A 201 18.67 -9.26 -2.39
CA ARG A 201 19.79 -10.17 -2.09
C ARG A 201 20.52 -10.59 -3.38
N PRO A 202 21.87 -10.60 -3.38
CA PRO A 202 22.64 -11.14 -4.50
C PRO A 202 22.39 -12.63 -4.72
N ALA A 203 22.57 -13.09 -5.96
CA ALA A 203 22.36 -14.50 -6.35
C ALA A 203 23.27 -15.47 -5.56
N GLN A 204 24.53 -15.07 -5.32
CA GLN A 204 25.50 -15.86 -4.56
C GLN A 204 25.09 -16.10 -3.09
N TYR A 205 24.12 -15.35 -2.57
CA TYR A 205 23.55 -15.52 -1.22
C TYR A 205 22.12 -16.07 -1.26
N GLY A 206 21.71 -16.66 -2.38
CA GLY A 206 20.37 -17.27 -2.55
C GLY A 206 19.26 -16.30 -2.92
N GLY A 207 19.59 -15.07 -3.36
CA GLY A 207 18.62 -14.16 -3.96
C GLY A 207 18.22 -14.55 -5.38
N LYS A 208 17.18 -13.90 -5.92
CA LYS A 208 16.62 -14.19 -7.26
C LYS A 208 16.55 -12.92 -8.13
N PRO A 209 17.67 -12.22 -8.38
CA PRO A 209 17.66 -10.93 -9.07
C PRO A 209 17.02 -10.98 -10.46
N GLU A 210 17.19 -12.08 -11.21
CA GLU A 210 16.56 -12.23 -12.53
C GLU A 210 15.03 -12.35 -12.46
N VAL A 211 14.48 -12.95 -11.40
CA VAL A 211 13.03 -12.91 -11.14
C VAL A 211 12.62 -11.49 -10.81
N GLY A 212 13.42 -10.76 -10.03
CA GLY A 212 13.20 -9.35 -9.72
C GLY A 212 13.15 -8.47 -10.98
N LYS A 213 14.08 -8.68 -11.90
CA LYS A 213 14.08 -8.02 -13.22
C LYS A 213 12.79 -8.28 -14.00
N GLN A 214 12.38 -9.54 -14.14
CA GLN A 214 11.15 -9.90 -14.85
C GLN A 214 9.92 -9.22 -14.24
N ASN A 215 9.87 -9.15 -12.90
CA ASN A 215 8.81 -8.46 -12.18
C ASN A 215 8.81 -6.94 -12.47
N PHE A 216 9.98 -6.28 -12.46
CA PHE A 216 10.06 -4.86 -12.85
C PHE A 216 9.63 -4.61 -14.30
N GLU A 217 10.11 -5.41 -15.25
CA GLU A 217 9.72 -5.31 -16.66
C GLU A 217 8.21 -5.48 -16.83
N LYS A 218 7.61 -6.42 -16.10
CA LYS A 218 6.15 -6.65 -16.11
C LYS A 218 5.38 -5.45 -15.53
N ALA A 219 5.84 -4.87 -14.41
CA ALA A 219 5.23 -3.68 -13.81
C ALA A 219 5.27 -2.47 -14.76
N ILE A 220 6.40 -2.28 -15.45
CA ILE A 220 6.56 -1.22 -16.46
C ILE A 220 5.59 -1.45 -17.62
N ALA A 221 5.50 -2.68 -18.13
CA ALA A 221 4.60 -3.01 -19.23
C ALA A 221 3.12 -2.82 -18.87
N LEU A 222 2.67 -3.27 -17.69
CA LEU A 222 1.27 -3.17 -17.27
C LEU A 222 0.79 -1.74 -17.01
N SER A 223 1.72 -0.82 -16.75
CA SER A 223 1.42 0.61 -16.59
C SER A 223 1.59 1.41 -17.88
N ASP A 224 1.87 0.78 -19.03
CA ASP A 224 2.30 1.43 -20.28
C ASP A 224 3.49 2.39 -20.06
N GLY A 225 4.38 2.08 -19.11
CA GLY A 225 5.48 2.95 -18.71
C GLY A 225 5.08 4.21 -17.94
N LYS A 226 3.80 4.38 -17.57
CA LYS A 226 3.30 5.56 -16.84
C LYS A 226 3.63 5.57 -15.35
N ASN A 227 3.89 4.40 -14.76
CA ASN A 227 4.38 4.31 -13.39
C ASN A 227 5.92 4.47 -13.39
N LEU A 228 6.38 5.70 -13.22
CA LEU A 228 7.81 6.03 -13.25
C LEU A 228 8.57 5.41 -12.08
N MET A 229 7.90 5.19 -10.94
CA MET A 229 8.52 4.56 -9.77
C MET A 229 8.99 3.13 -10.06
N ALA A 230 8.31 2.39 -10.95
CA ALA A 230 8.75 1.06 -11.34
C ALA A 230 10.16 1.08 -11.96
N LYS A 231 10.45 2.04 -12.86
CA LYS A 231 11.78 2.23 -13.45
C LYS A 231 12.80 2.71 -12.41
N THR A 232 12.41 3.65 -11.55
CA THR A 232 13.29 4.17 -10.49
C THR A 232 13.74 3.07 -9.53
N LEU A 233 12.81 2.23 -9.07
CA LEU A 233 13.12 1.11 -8.18
C LEU A 233 13.88 0.00 -8.92
N TYR A 234 13.61 -0.21 -10.21
CA TYR A 234 14.36 -1.16 -11.02
C TYR A 234 15.86 -0.78 -11.09
N ALA A 235 16.16 0.49 -11.38
CA ALA A 235 17.52 1.01 -11.35
C ALA A 235 18.16 0.89 -9.96
N GLN A 236 17.41 1.25 -8.91
CA GLN A 236 17.95 1.27 -7.56
C GLN A 236 18.24 -0.11 -6.97
N TYR A 237 17.35 -1.07 -7.17
CA TYR A 237 17.42 -2.37 -6.51
C TYR A 237 18.05 -3.43 -7.39
N TYR A 238 17.70 -3.51 -8.67
CA TYR A 238 18.31 -4.51 -9.56
C TYR A 238 19.61 -4.01 -10.16
N ALA A 239 19.59 -2.88 -10.89
CA ALA A 239 20.74 -2.47 -11.70
C ALA A 239 21.99 -2.24 -10.83
N ARG A 240 21.83 -1.59 -9.67
CA ARG A 240 22.89 -1.48 -8.66
C ARG A 240 23.35 -2.84 -8.12
N LEU A 241 22.43 -3.74 -7.77
CA LEU A 241 22.76 -5.07 -7.24
C LEU A 241 23.64 -5.89 -8.19
N VAL A 242 23.38 -5.79 -9.50
CA VAL A 242 24.13 -6.51 -10.54
C VAL A 242 25.25 -5.67 -11.16
N PHE A 243 25.53 -4.48 -10.62
CA PHE A 243 26.55 -3.54 -11.12
C PHE A 243 26.36 -3.12 -12.60
N ASP A 244 25.12 -3.02 -13.07
CA ASP A 244 24.77 -2.57 -14.42
C ASP A 244 24.52 -1.05 -14.45
N GLN A 245 25.60 -0.29 -14.63
CA GLN A 245 25.55 1.18 -14.67
C GLN A 245 24.78 1.70 -15.90
N GLU A 246 24.89 1.04 -17.05
CA GLU A 246 24.21 1.47 -18.28
C GLU A 246 22.69 1.38 -18.12
N LEU A 247 22.19 0.26 -17.58
CA LEU A 247 20.78 0.10 -17.26
C LEU A 247 20.31 1.11 -16.21
N HIS A 248 21.09 1.32 -15.16
CA HIS A 248 20.79 2.29 -14.10
C HIS A 248 20.59 3.69 -14.70
N ASP A 249 21.58 4.20 -15.44
CA ASP A 249 21.56 5.57 -15.95
C ASP A 249 20.49 5.74 -17.03
N ARG A 250 20.29 4.74 -17.90
CA ARG A 250 19.21 4.78 -18.90
C ARG A 250 17.83 4.91 -18.26
N LEU A 251 17.49 4.03 -17.32
CA LEU A 251 16.18 4.02 -16.66
C LEU A 251 15.90 5.33 -15.92
N LEU A 252 16.90 5.87 -15.20
CA LEU A 252 16.72 7.09 -14.42
C LEU A 252 16.62 8.33 -15.31
N ASN A 253 17.38 8.40 -16.41
CA ASN A 253 17.23 9.49 -17.38
C ASN A 253 15.86 9.48 -18.06
N GLU A 254 15.33 8.29 -18.40
CA GLU A 254 13.95 8.17 -18.90
C GLU A 254 12.92 8.69 -17.89
N VAL A 255 13.09 8.39 -16.59
CA VAL A 255 12.21 8.90 -15.53
C VAL A 255 12.28 10.43 -15.43
N VAL A 256 13.48 10.99 -15.43
CA VAL A 256 13.69 12.45 -15.31
C VAL A 256 13.11 13.20 -16.52
N ALA A 257 13.14 12.61 -17.71
CA ALA A 257 12.63 13.23 -18.94
C ALA A 257 11.11 13.07 -19.15
N ALA A 258 10.46 12.13 -18.46
CA ALA A 258 9.04 11.85 -18.66
C ALA A 258 8.11 12.93 -18.05
N ALA A 259 6.92 13.10 -18.62
CA ALA A 259 5.86 13.87 -17.99
C ALA A 259 5.33 13.11 -16.75
N PRO A 260 5.26 13.74 -15.56
CA PRO A 260 4.81 13.04 -14.36
C PRO A 260 3.29 12.81 -14.33
N GLU A 261 2.51 13.57 -15.08
CA GLU A 261 1.04 13.54 -15.02
C GLU A 261 0.47 12.23 -15.56
N ALA A 262 -0.14 11.45 -14.67
CA ALA A 262 -0.94 10.30 -15.03
C ALA A 262 -2.01 10.04 -13.95
N PRO A 263 -3.22 9.59 -14.32
CA PRO A 263 -4.29 9.37 -13.35
C PRO A 263 -3.85 8.48 -12.17
N LYS A 264 -3.97 9.02 -10.95
CA LYS A 264 -3.57 8.41 -9.67
C LYS A 264 -2.07 8.11 -9.50
N LEU A 265 -1.22 8.60 -10.41
CA LEU A 265 0.22 8.37 -10.39
C LEU A 265 1.03 9.67 -10.32
N THR A 266 0.42 10.84 -10.57
CA THR A 266 1.12 12.13 -10.63
C THR A 266 2.07 12.35 -9.45
N LEU A 267 1.57 12.26 -8.21
CA LEU A 267 2.41 12.48 -7.03
C LEU A 267 3.57 11.49 -6.97
N MET A 268 3.28 10.21 -7.18
CA MET A 268 4.29 9.15 -7.15
C MET A 268 5.35 9.35 -8.24
N ASN A 269 4.95 9.83 -9.41
CA ASN A 269 5.83 10.11 -10.52
C ASN A 269 6.74 11.32 -10.24
N VAL A 270 6.23 12.38 -9.62
CA VAL A 270 7.07 13.50 -9.16
C VAL A 270 8.09 13.02 -8.13
N LEU A 271 7.67 12.22 -7.14
CA LEU A 271 8.59 11.62 -6.17
C LEU A 271 9.62 10.67 -6.83
N ALA A 272 9.20 9.92 -7.85
CA ALA A 272 10.09 9.06 -8.62
C ALA A 272 11.19 9.86 -9.34
N GLN A 273 10.87 11.06 -9.85
CA GLN A 273 11.82 11.97 -10.48
C GLN A 273 12.81 12.56 -9.50
N GLU A 274 12.35 13.00 -8.32
CA GLU A 274 13.23 13.47 -7.25
C GLU A 274 14.23 12.37 -6.83
N ARG A 275 13.72 11.15 -6.63
CA ARG A 275 14.54 9.98 -6.30
C ARG A 275 15.49 9.61 -7.43
N ALA A 276 15.06 9.68 -8.69
CA ALA A 276 15.92 9.40 -9.84
C ALA A 276 17.10 10.36 -9.95
N LYS A 277 16.87 11.66 -9.74
CA LYS A 277 17.95 12.68 -9.69
C LYS A 277 18.96 12.38 -8.59
N ALA A 278 18.49 12.00 -7.40
CA ALA A 278 19.37 11.62 -6.29
C ALA A 278 20.17 10.33 -6.58
N LEU A 279 19.55 9.35 -7.24
CA LEU A 279 20.21 8.09 -7.63
C LEU A 279 21.27 8.30 -8.73
N LEU A 280 21.01 9.17 -9.72
CA LEU A 280 22.01 9.58 -10.72
C LEU A 280 23.19 10.30 -10.07
N ALA A 281 22.92 11.21 -9.13
CA ALA A 281 23.96 11.94 -8.41
C ALA A 281 24.87 10.99 -7.60
N SER A 282 24.28 10.08 -6.84
CA SER A 282 25.00 9.09 -6.02
C SER A 282 25.56 7.91 -6.83
N GLY A 283 25.12 7.70 -8.07
CA GLY A 283 25.59 6.59 -8.91
C GLY A 283 27.09 6.68 -9.22
N LYS A 284 27.63 7.89 -9.31
CA LYS A 284 29.06 8.16 -9.55
C LYS A 284 29.98 7.60 -8.45
N ASP A 285 29.47 7.52 -7.22
CA ASP A 285 30.20 7.01 -6.06
C ASP A 285 29.88 5.52 -5.80
N TYR A 286 28.91 4.94 -6.52
CA TYR A 286 28.45 3.58 -6.32
C TYR A 286 29.09 2.57 -7.29
N PHE A 287 29.20 2.93 -8.58
CA PHE A 287 29.75 2.08 -9.64
C PHE A 287 31.25 2.30 -9.85
#